data_AF-A0A7S2DTG1-F1
#
_entry.id   AF-A0A7S2DTG1-F1
#
_cell.length_a   1.000
_cell.length_b   1.000
_cell.length_c   1.000
_cell.angle_alpha   90.00
_cell.angle_beta   90.00
_cell.angle_gamma   90.00
#
_symmetry.space_group_name_H-M   'P 1'
#
loop_
_entity.id
_entity.type
_entity.pdbx_description
1 polymer ?
#
loop_
_entity_poly.entity_id
_entity_poly.type
_entity_poly.pdbx_seq_one_letter_code
_entity_poly.pdbx_strand_id
1 'polypeptide(L)'
;SQKMDPRVVHGTIVLTSFLPMFIASGFGFEMPVVGLPQFDTTYESTSFVKFLMLFIAAMMISAALTEVRGEMSMKTFAEYHWFLSAMILKWQLGETATLVGKAMTIMPHIFTIWGTSAYLSGSTKSNTD
;
A
#
# COMPACT_ATOMS: atom_id res chain seq x y z
N SER A 1 13.54 -19.98 14.38
CA SER A 1 13.35 -18.63 13.82
C SER A 1 11.92 -18.55 13.33
N GLN A 2 11.09 -17.72 13.97
CA GLN A 2 9.72 -17.47 13.51
C GLN A 2 9.84 -16.64 12.22
N LYS A 3 9.51 -17.23 11.06
CA LYS A 3 9.57 -16.48 9.79
C LYS A 3 8.56 -15.34 9.86
N MET A 4 9.00 -14.12 9.57
CA MET A 4 8.12 -12.95 9.50
C MET A 4 7.09 -13.16 8.38
N ASP A 5 5.81 -12.97 8.70
CA ASP A 5 4.72 -13.06 7.72
C ASP A 5 4.62 -11.73 6.94
N PRO A 6 4.75 -11.74 5.61
CA PRO A 6 4.69 -10.51 4.81
C PRO A 6 3.38 -9.75 4.99
N ARG A 7 2.25 -10.43 5.25
CA ARG A 7 0.94 -9.81 5.50
C ARG A 7 0.99 -8.97 6.76
N VAL A 8 1.48 -9.55 7.85
CA VAL A 8 1.54 -8.86 9.15
C VAL A 8 2.47 -7.66 9.08
N VAL A 9 3.63 -7.81 8.43
CA VAL A 9 4.58 -6.70 8.26
C VAL A 9 3.99 -5.60 7.36
N HIS A 10 3.40 -5.97 6.22
CA HIS A 10 2.77 -5.03 5.30
C HIS A 10 1.63 -4.26 5.98
N GLY A 11 0.65 -4.97 6.55
CA GLY A 11 -0.49 -4.36 7.23
C GLY A 11 -0.06 -3.45 8.38
N THR A 12 0.99 -3.81 9.13
CA THR A 12 1.54 -2.93 10.18
C THR A 12 2.11 -1.63 9.61
N ILE A 13 2.88 -1.70 8.53
CA ILE A 13 3.42 -0.50 7.86
C ILE A 13 2.28 0.37 7.31
N VAL A 14 1.27 -0.25 6.70
CA VAL A 14 0.09 0.47 6.20
C VAL A 14 -0.62 1.21 7.34
N LEU A 15 -0.89 0.54 8.46
CA LEU A 15 -1.59 1.13 9.61
C LEU A 15 -0.79 2.26 10.30
N THR A 16 0.53 2.12 10.37
CA THR A 16 1.38 3.04 11.15
C THR A 16 1.97 4.19 10.33
N SER A 17 2.12 4.00 9.02
CA SER A 17 2.80 4.98 8.15
C SER A 17 1.86 5.58 7.12
N PHE A 18 1.22 4.76 6.29
CA PHE A 18 0.42 5.27 5.17
C PHE A 18 -0.95 5.79 5.61
N LEU A 19 -1.66 5.02 6.44
CA LEU A 19 -2.99 5.37 6.89
C LEU A 19 -3.06 6.77 7.56
N PRO A 20 -2.16 7.14 8.49
CA PRO A 20 -2.16 8.48 9.08
C PRO A 20 -2.03 9.59 8.04
N MET A 21 -1.22 9.38 6.97
CA MET A 21 -1.05 10.37 5.91
C MET A 21 -2.35 10.59 5.12
N PHE A 22 -3.08 9.52 4.78
CA PHE A 22 -4.36 9.64 4.07
C PHE A 22 -5.44 10.28 4.94
N ILE A 23 -5.49 9.94 6.24
CA ILE A 23 -6.40 10.58 7.19
C ILE A 23 -6.09 12.08 7.31
N ALA A 24 -4.82 12.43 7.52
CA ALA A 24 -4.38 13.83 7.63
C ALA A 24 -4.72 14.62 6.36
N SER A 25 -4.42 14.07 5.17
CA SER A 25 -4.77 14.67 3.88
C SER A 25 -6.28 14.84 3.71
N GLY A 26 -7.07 13.87 4.17
CA GLY A 26 -8.53 13.94 4.19
C GLY A 26 -9.09 15.07 5.05
N PHE A 27 -8.42 15.41 6.16
CA PHE A 27 -8.74 16.57 6.99
C PHE A 27 -8.10 17.88 6.53
N GLY A 28 -7.41 17.87 5.37
CA GLY A 28 -6.83 19.06 4.77
C GLY A 28 -5.40 19.39 5.21
N PHE A 29 -4.71 18.46 5.87
CA PHE A 29 -3.26 18.56 6.06
C PHE A 29 -2.55 18.10 4.80
N GLU A 30 -2.06 19.03 4.00
CA GLU A 30 -1.35 18.73 2.76
C GLU A 30 0.04 18.18 3.08
N MET A 31 0.15 16.86 3.09
CA MET A 31 1.44 16.18 3.15
C MET A 31 2.05 16.24 1.75
N PRO A 32 3.36 16.52 1.63
CA PRO A 32 4.03 16.44 0.34
C PRO A 32 3.82 15.03 -0.20
N VAL A 33 3.14 14.91 -1.34
CA VAL A 33 3.01 13.63 -2.04
C VAL A 33 4.34 13.38 -2.72
N VAL A 34 5.31 12.93 -1.92
CA VAL A 34 6.71 12.80 -2.31
C VAL A 34 6.77 11.98 -3.58
N GLY A 35 7.20 12.65 -4.65
CA GLY A 35 7.50 11.98 -5.90
C GLY A 35 6.54 12.19 -7.05
N LEU A 36 5.45 12.94 -6.81
CA LEU A 36 4.42 13.29 -7.78
C LEU A 36 4.50 14.81 -8.08
N PRO A 37 5.35 15.26 -9.02
CA PRO A 37 5.64 16.68 -9.27
C PRO A 37 4.41 17.46 -9.72
N GLN A 38 3.41 16.80 -10.31
CA GLN A 38 2.13 17.39 -10.71
C GLN A 38 1.19 17.65 -9.53
N PHE A 39 1.43 17.00 -8.39
CA PHE A 39 0.72 17.21 -7.14
C PHE A 39 1.55 18.06 -6.15
N ASP A 40 2.80 18.38 -6.51
CA ASP A 40 3.74 19.20 -5.73
C ASP A 40 3.48 20.72 -5.94
N THR A 41 2.57 21.06 -6.87
CA THR A 41 2.15 22.43 -7.15
C THR A 41 0.67 22.61 -6.82
N THR A 42 0.40 23.01 -5.57
CA THR A 42 -0.74 23.88 -5.20
C THR A 42 -2.12 23.52 -5.78
N TYR A 43 -2.52 22.24 -5.76
CA TYR A 43 -3.95 21.95 -5.80
C TYR A 43 -4.42 21.90 -4.36
N GLU A 44 -4.97 23.02 -3.86
CA GLU A 44 -5.78 22.98 -2.64
C GLU A 44 -6.70 21.75 -2.75
N SER A 45 -6.50 20.76 -1.89
CA SER A 45 -7.24 19.52 -1.99
C SER A 45 -8.73 19.84 -1.90
N THR A 46 -9.44 19.70 -3.03
CA THR A 46 -10.86 20.01 -3.10
C THR A 46 -11.63 19.15 -2.11
N SER A 47 -12.84 19.56 -1.71
CA SER A 47 -13.68 18.77 -0.81
C SER A 47 -13.89 17.33 -1.33
N PHE A 48 -13.91 17.15 -2.65
CA PHE A 48 -13.99 15.83 -3.27
C PHE A 48 -12.71 15.01 -3.08
N VAL A 49 -11.52 15.61 -3.29
CA VAL A 49 -10.24 14.92 -3.04
C VAL A 49 -10.10 14.54 -1.58
N LYS A 50 -10.46 15.43 -0.65
CA LYS A 50 -10.48 15.16 0.80
C LYS A 50 -11.38 13.99 1.16
N PHE A 51 -12.59 13.95 0.59
CA PHE A 51 -13.51 12.82 0.73
C PHE A 51 -12.89 11.51 0.18
N LEU A 52 -12.28 11.54 -1.01
CA LEU A 52 -11.61 10.37 -1.57
C LEU A 52 -10.45 9.88 -0.70
N MET A 53 -9.66 10.77 -0.10
CA MET A 53 -8.57 10.38 0.81
C MET A 53 -9.10 9.66 2.05
N LEU A 54 -10.20 10.13 2.65
CA LEU A 54 -10.85 9.46 3.78
C LEU A 54 -11.48 8.11 3.38
N PHE A 55 -12.07 8.04 2.19
CA PHE A 55 -12.62 6.81 1.65
C PHE A 55 -11.53 5.76 1.42
N ILE A 56 -10.40 6.17 0.82
CA ILE A 56 -9.21 5.32 0.66
C ILE A 56 -8.67 4.89 2.02
N ALA A 57 -8.56 5.80 2.99
CA ALA A 57 -8.14 5.47 4.36
C ALA A 57 -9.02 4.38 5.00
N ALA A 58 -10.34 4.46 4.83
CA ALA A 58 -11.26 3.43 5.34
C ALA A 58 -11.04 2.05 4.68
N MET A 59 -10.82 2.03 3.36
CA MET A 59 -10.49 0.80 2.64
C MET A 59 -9.12 0.24 3.06
N MET A 60 -8.13 1.10 3.28
CA MET A 60 -6.79 0.72 3.74
C MET A 60 -6.82 0.12 5.15
N ILE A 61 -7.58 0.71 6.08
CA ILE A 61 -7.81 0.13 7.41
C ILE A 61 -8.37 -1.28 7.27
N SER A 62 -9.40 -1.44 6.45
CA SER A 62 -10.08 -2.73 6.28
C SER A 62 -9.12 -3.80 5.76
N ALA A 63 -8.38 -3.50 4.68
CA ALA A 63 -7.40 -4.43 4.12
C ALA A 63 -6.28 -4.75 5.13
N ALA A 64 -5.65 -3.73 5.72
CA ALA A 64 -4.53 -3.92 6.63
C ALA A 64 -4.90 -4.67 7.91
N LEU A 65 -6.12 -4.47 8.44
CA LEU A 65 -6.60 -5.24 9.58
C LEU A 65 -6.78 -6.72 9.24
N THR A 66 -7.33 -7.04 8.06
CA THR A 66 -7.48 -8.44 7.63
C THR A 66 -6.11 -9.13 7.44
N GLU A 67 -5.09 -8.37 7.03
CA GLU A 67 -3.71 -8.86 6.94
C GLU A 67 -3.10 -9.14 8.32
N VAL A 68 -3.15 -8.17 9.24
CA VAL A 68 -2.55 -8.27 10.58
C VAL A 68 -3.25 -9.33 11.43
N ARG A 69 -4.56 -9.50 11.28
CA ARG A 69 -5.34 -10.55 11.96
C ARG A 69 -5.16 -11.94 11.34
N GLY A 70 -4.50 -12.03 10.18
CA GLY A 70 -4.31 -13.28 9.46
C GLY A 70 -5.58 -13.81 8.77
N GLU A 71 -6.63 -13.00 8.69
CA GLU A 71 -7.91 -13.33 8.04
C GLU A 71 -7.77 -13.38 6.52
N MET A 72 -6.86 -12.58 5.95
CA MET A 72 -6.57 -12.58 4.52
C MET A 72 -5.63 -13.73 4.16
N SER A 73 -6.03 -14.60 3.23
CA SER A 73 -5.15 -15.67 2.74
C SER A 73 -3.89 -15.14 2.05
N MET A 74 -2.78 -15.90 2.11
CA MET A 74 -1.55 -15.53 1.42
C MET A 74 -1.73 -15.49 -0.12
N LYS A 75 -2.63 -16.32 -0.66
CA LYS A 75 -2.99 -16.30 -2.08
C LYS A 75 -3.62 -14.95 -2.46
N THR A 76 -4.64 -14.54 -1.71
CA THR A 76 -5.31 -13.25 -1.91
C THR A 76 -4.31 -12.11 -1.82
N PHE A 77 -3.44 -12.12 -0.80
CA PHE A 77 -2.36 -11.14 -0.63
C PHE A 77 -1.48 -11.03 -1.89
N ALA A 78 -0.95 -12.15 -2.37
CA ALA A 78 -0.11 -12.15 -3.57
C ALA A 78 -0.87 -11.65 -4.81
N GLU A 79 -2.12 -12.07 -5.02
CA GLU A 79 -2.92 -11.71 -6.20
C GLU A 79 -3.17 -10.19 -6.29
N TYR A 80 -3.64 -9.55 -5.21
CA TYR A 80 -3.92 -8.11 -5.29
C TYR A 80 -2.63 -7.29 -5.32
N HIS A 81 -1.55 -7.73 -4.66
CA HIS A 81 -0.26 -7.05 -4.75
C HIS A 81 0.35 -7.11 -6.15
N TRP A 82 0.07 -8.15 -6.95
CA TRP A 82 0.44 -8.15 -8.36
C TRP A 82 -0.30 -7.07 -9.15
N PHE A 83 -1.59 -6.89 -8.89
CA PHE A 83 -2.38 -5.84 -9.51
C PHE A 83 -1.87 -4.44 -9.13
N LEU A 84 -1.63 -4.20 -7.83
CA LEU A 84 -1.05 -2.94 -7.34
C LEU A 84 0.33 -2.67 -7.93
N SER A 85 1.19 -3.69 -7.96
CA SER A 85 2.52 -3.63 -8.58
C SER A 85 2.45 -3.24 -10.05
N ALA A 86 1.54 -3.82 -10.83
CA ALA A 86 1.36 -3.46 -12.24
C ALA A 86 0.91 -2.00 -12.43
N MET A 87 -0.03 -1.52 -11.59
CA MET A 87 -0.49 -0.13 -11.63
C MET A 87 0.64 0.85 -11.30
N ILE A 88 1.41 0.57 -10.26
CA ILE A 88 2.55 1.39 -9.83
C ILE A 88 3.63 1.37 -10.91
N LEU A 89 3.94 0.21 -11.48
CA LEU A 89 4.93 0.10 -12.54
C LEU A 89 4.55 0.95 -13.76
N LYS A 90 3.28 0.92 -14.18
CA LYS A 90 2.78 1.77 -15.27
C LYS A 90 3.01 3.26 -14.95
N TRP A 91 2.74 3.69 -13.73
CA TRP A 91 3.01 5.06 -13.31
C TRP A 91 4.52 5.38 -13.27
N GLN A 92 5.34 4.49 -12.72
CA GLN A 92 6.81 4.66 -12.64
C GLN A 92 7.48 4.73 -14.02
N LEU A 93 6.90 4.09 -15.04
CA LEU A 93 7.37 4.17 -16.43
C LEU A 93 6.86 5.41 -17.16
N GLY A 94 5.93 6.17 -16.56
CA GLY A 94 5.42 7.42 -17.11
C GLY A 94 6.39 8.59 -16.94
N GLU A 95 6.14 9.65 -17.70
CA GLU A 95 6.94 10.88 -17.72
C GLU A 95 6.79 11.72 -16.43
N THR A 96 5.75 11.45 -15.65
CA THR A 96 5.38 12.23 -14.47
C THR A 96 5.94 11.66 -13.17
N ALA A 97 6.56 10.47 -13.21
CA ALA A 97 7.15 9.85 -12.03
C ALA A 97 8.59 10.35 -11.81
N THR A 98 8.82 11.09 -10.73
CA THR A 98 10.18 11.51 -10.36
C THR A 98 10.99 10.34 -9.80
N LEU A 99 12.32 10.48 -9.79
CA LEU A 99 13.20 9.46 -9.20
C LEU A 99 12.87 9.18 -7.73
N VAL A 100 12.58 10.23 -6.95
CA VAL A 100 12.19 10.08 -5.53
C VAL A 100 10.86 9.35 -5.40
N GLY A 101 9.88 9.65 -6.26
CA GLY A 101 8.61 8.94 -6.28
C GLY A 101 8.74 7.46 -6.61
N LYS A 102 9.52 7.13 -7.64
CA LYS A 102 9.81 5.75 -7.99
C LYS A 102 10.43 5.00 -6.81
N ALA A 103 11.37 5.64 -6.09
CA ALA A 103 12.01 5.05 -4.91
C ALA A 103 11.02 4.85 -3.75
N MET A 104 10.13 5.81 -3.48
CA MET A 104 9.13 5.71 -2.42
C MET A 104 8.05 4.66 -2.71
N THR A 105 7.75 4.40 -3.98
CA THR A 105 6.76 3.39 -4.38
C THR A 105 7.37 2.04 -4.76
N ILE A 106 8.62 1.74 -4.39
CA ILE A 106 9.23 0.44 -4.66
C ILE A 106 8.75 -0.66 -3.72
N MET A 107 8.34 -0.29 -2.51
CA MET A 107 7.93 -1.21 -1.45
C MET A 107 6.79 -2.16 -1.88
N PRO A 108 5.74 -1.70 -2.59
CA PRO A 108 4.73 -2.59 -3.14
C PRO A 108 5.29 -3.74 -3.99
N HIS A 109 6.30 -3.50 -4.84
CA HIS A 109 6.94 -4.57 -5.63
C HIS A 109 7.67 -5.59 -4.74
N ILE A 110 8.34 -5.11 -3.69
CA ILE A 110 9.03 -5.98 -2.72
C ILE A 110 8.01 -6.89 -2.02
N PHE A 111 6.87 -6.33 -1.59
CA PHE A 111 5.80 -7.12 -0.97
C PHE A 111 5.13 -8.08 -1.95
N THR A 112 4.98 -7.73 -3.23
CA THR A 112 4.52 -8.66 -4.27
C THR A 112 5.44 -9.86 -4.38
N ILE A 113 6.76 -9.64 -4.49
CA ILE A 113 7.76 -10.71 -4.62
C ILE A 113 7.79 -11.57 -3.36
N TRP A 114 7.82 -10.94 -2.18
CA TRP A 114 7.88 -11.64 -0.91
C TRP A 114 6.61 -12.45 -0.63
N GLY A 115 5.42 -11.86 -0.81
CA GLY A 115 4.14 -12.54 -0.66
C GLY A 115 4.01 -13.72 -1.62
N THR A 116 4.38 -13.54 -2.89
CA THR A 116 4.38 -14.62 -3.88
C THR A 116 5.34 -15.75 -3.48
N SER A 117 6.55 -15.41 -3.02
CA SER A 117 7.53 -16.40 -2.57
C SER A 117 7.04 -17.16 -1.34
N ALA A 118 6.44 -16.46 -0.38
CA ALA A 118 5.85 -17.07 0.82
C ALA A 118 4.70 -18.02 0.46
N TYR A 119 3.82 -17.61 -0.45
CA TYR A 119 2.74 -18.43 -1.01
C TYR A 119 3.28 -19.72 -1.66
N LEU A 120 4.21 -19.58 -2.61
CA LEU A 120 4.76 -20.71 -3.38
C LEU A 120 5.56 -21.69 -2.52
N SER A 121 6.26 -21.18 -1.50
CA SER A 121 7.02 -22.01 -0.55
C SER A 121 6.15 -22.79 0.44
N GLY A 122 4.83 -22.54 0.49
CA GLY A 122 3.95 -23.11 1.51
C GLY A 122 4.30 -22.69 2.93
N SER A 123 5.12 -21.64 3.11
CA SER A 123 5.63 -21.19 4.41
C SER A 123 4.54 -20.61 5.32
N THR A 124 3.34 -20.41 4.78
CA THR A 124 2.15 -19.94 5.49
C THR A 124 0.97 -20.85 5.20
N LYS A 125 1.10 -22.15 5.51
CA LYS A 125 -0.07 -22.93 5.91
C LYS A 125 -0.51 -22.37 7.27
N SER A 126 -1.27 -21.27 7.30
CA SER A 126 -1.99 -20.89 8.52
C SER A 126 -3.08 -21.94 8.73
N ASN A 127 -3.22 -22.38 9.98
CA ASN A 127 -4.09 -23.47 10.45
C ASN A 127 -5.60 -23.19 10.31
N THR A 128 -6.07 -22.95 9.09
CA THR A 128 -7.49 -22.85 8.77
C THR A 128 -7.74 -23.61 7.47
N ASP A 129 -7.52 -24.92 7.53
CA ASP A 129 -8.35 -25.88 6.83
C ASP A 129 -9.35 -26.42 7.86
#